data_AF-A0A7Y6G8V3-F1
#
_entry.id   AF-A0A7Y6G8V3-F1
#
_cell.length_a   1.000
_cell.length_b   1.000
_cell.length_c   1.000
_cell.angle_alpha   90.00
_cell.angle_beta   90.00
_cell.angle_gamma   90.00
#
_symmetry.space_group_name_H-M   'P 1'
#
loop_
_entity.id
_entity.type
_entity.pdbx_description
1 polymer ?
#
loop_
_entity_poly.entity_id
_entity_poly.type
_entity_poly.pdbx_seq_one_letter_code
_entity_poly.pdbx_strand_id
1 'polypeptide(L)'
;MQLEIRPDPAEVGRARRWARSRLAGSGIGPDEPLAETLILLISELVTNAVLHTGRPAVLRLSLPGHDGDGEATVRLEVADSSERAPVPRCAGDEATNGRGLALVDGLADRWGWSVEGGGKRIWCELDRCARPYEETAERGGTADRGPLDDHGSMAGHGGAVCHASAYEGFAFEVV
;
A
#
# COMPACT_ATOMS: atom_id res chain seq x y z
N MET A 1 15.51 -7.47 3.64
CA MET A 1 16.61 -6.63 3.09
C MET A 1 16.37 -5.16 3.41
N GLN A 2 17.37 -4.27 3.33
CA GLN A 2 17.21 -2.86 3.67
C GLN A 2 18.00 -1.88 2.79
N LEU A 3 17.58 -0.61 2.81
CA LEU A 3 18.17 0.53 2.12
C LEU A 3 18.19 1.76 3.04
N GLU A 4 19.34 2.38 3.19
CA GLU A 4 19.45 3.69 3.85
C GLU A 4 18.99 4.81 2.91
N ILE A 5 18.19 5.72 3.45
CA ILE A 5 17.57 6.85 2.78
C ILE A 5 18.12 8.13 3.41
N ARG A 6 18.72 8.99 2.58
CA ARG A 6 19.17 10.33 2.99
C ARG A 6 17.97 11.31 2.95
N PRO A 7 18.01 12.44 3.69
CA PRO A 7 16.96 13.45 3.64
C PRO A 7 17.05 14.30 2.36
N ASP A 8 16.96 13.65 1.21
CA ASP A 8 17.02 14.24 -0.13
C ASP A 8 15.85 13.69 -0.97
N PRO A 9 14.99 14.54 -1.56
CA PRO A 9 13.89 14.09 -2.42
C PRO A 9 14.30 13.14 -3.57
N ALA A 10 15.55 13.20 -4.04
CA ALA A 10 16.08 12.28 -5.04
C ALA A 10 16.10 10.81 -4.55
N GLU A 11 16.13 10.58 -3.24
CA GLU A 11 16.13 9.25 -2.63
C GLU A 11 14.81 8.50 -2.83
N VAL A 12 13.70 9.19 -3.06
CA VAL A 12 12.42 8.55 -3.39
C VAL A 12 12.53 7.75 -4.70
N GLY A 13 13.16 8.34 -5.71
CA GLY A 13 13.41 7.66 -6.99
C GLY A 13 14.38 6.48 -6.84
N ARG A 14 15.39 6.61 -5.97
CA ARG A 14 16.33 5.53 -5.66
C ARG A 14 15.65 4.37 -4.94
N ALA A 15 14.78 4.66 -3.97
CA ALA A 15 13.99 3.66 -3.25
C ALA A 15 13.11 2.83 -4.19
N ARG A 16 12.39 3.49 -5.12
CA ARG A 16 11.60 2.78 -6.15
C ARG A 16 12.44 1.84 -7.02
N ARG A 17 13.60 2.31 -7.50
CA ARG A 17 14.48 1.48 -8.34
C ARG A 17 15.05 0.30 -7.58
N TRP A 18 15.46 0.52 -6.33
CA TRP A 18 15.94 -0.54 -5.45
C TRP A 18 14.85 -1.58 -5.19
N ALA A 19 13.62 -1.16 -4.91
CA ALA A 19 12.52 -2.10 -4.68
C ALA A 19 12.22 -2.95 -5.92
N ARG A 20 12.15 -2.34 -7.11
CA ARG A 20 11.98 -3.07 -8.37
C ARG A 20 13.08 -4.10 -8.61
N SER A 21 14.34 -3.76 -8.30
CA SER A 21 15.45 -4.71 -8.47
C SER A 21 15.42 -5.86 -7.47
N ARG A 22 14.76 -5.69 -6.31
CA ARG A 22 14.57 -6.77 -5.32
C ARG A 22 13.37 -7.65 -5.62
N LEU A 23 12.35 -7.12 -6.28
CA LEU A 23 11.24 -7.93 -6.78
C LEU A 23 11.67 -8.85 -7.91
N ALA A 24 12.66 -8.44 -8.72
CA ALA A 24 13.25 -9.30 -9.74
C ALA A 24 13.83 -10.59 -9.12
N GLY A 25 13.26 -11.73 -9.47
CA GLY A 25 13.66 -13.05 -8.93
C GLY A 25 12.96 -13.46 -7.63
N SER A 26 12.05 -12.63 -7.09
CA SER A 26 11.19 -13.01 -5.94
C SER A 26 9.97 -13.85 -6.33
N GLY A 27 9.77 -14.06 -7.64
CA GLY A 27 8.55 -14.64 -8.18
C GLY A 27 7.42 -13.64 -8.37
N ILE A 28 7.52 -12.41 -7.84
CA ILE A 28 6.58 -11.31 -8.10
C ILE A 28 6.97 -10.62 -9.41
N GLY A 29 6.11 -10.74 -10.42
CA GLY A 29 6.27 -10.10 -11.72
C GLY A 29 6.18 -8.57 -11.64
N PRO A 30 6.89 -7.83 -12.53
CA PRO A 30 6.87 -6.38 -12.54
C PRO A 30 5.49 -5.78 -12.86
N ASP A 31 4.64 -6.53 -13.56
CA ASP A 31 3.29 -6.15 -13.97
C ASP A 31 2.21 -6.70 -13.02
N GLU A 32 2.60 -7.37 -11.92
CA GLU A 32 1.63 -7.79 -10.89
C GLU A 32 1.11 -6.56 -10.13
N PRO A 33 -0.21 -6.45 -9.87
CA PRO A 33 -0.79 -5.35 -9.08
C PRO A 33 -0.13 -5.16 -7.72
N LEU A 34 0.36 -6.26 -7.13
CA LEU A 34 1.13 -6.26 -5.89
C LEU A 34 2.43 -5.45 -6.02
N ALA A 35 3.16 -5.61 -7.12
CA ALA A 35 4.39 -4.87 -7.36
C ALA A 35 4.12 -3.37 -7.52
N GLU A 36 3.09 -3.00 -8.28
CA GLU A 36 2.71 -1.60 -8.45
C GLU A 36 2.30 -0.95 -7.13
N THR A 37 1.45 -1.63 -6.36
CA THR A 37 0.99 -1.19 -5.04
C THR A 37 2.15 -1.01 -4.07
N LEU A 38 3.07 -1.99 -4.00
CA LEU A 38 4.26 -1.89 -3.16
C LEU A 38 5.12 -0.68 -3.52
N ILE A 39 5.37 -0.45 -4.81
CA ILE A 39 6.20 0.68 -5.27
C ILE A 39 5.54 2.04 -4.94
N LEU A 40 4.22 2.10 -5.01
CA LEU A 40 3.46 3.28 -4.59
C LEU A 40 3.61 3.50 -3.08
N LEU A 41 3.35 2.49 -2.25
CA LEU A 41 3.48 2.60 -0.80
C LEU A 41 4.90 2.97 -0.35
N ILE A 42 5.93 2.42 -1.02
CA ILE A 42 7.32 2.83 -0.80
C ILE A 42 7.51 4.32 -1.10
N SER A 43 6.94 4.81 -2.20
CA SER A 43 7.06 6.22 -2.57
C SER A 43 6.42 7.12 -1.52
N GLU A 44 5.23 6.77 -1.04
CA GLU A 44 4.53 7.54 -0.01
C GLU A 44 5.27 7.53 1.33
N LEU A 45 5.66 6.36 1.83
CA LEU A 45 6.34 6.26 3.12
C LEU A 45 7.73 6.92 3.12
N VAL A 46 8.49 6.75 2.04
CA VAL A 46 9.82 7.39 1.90
C VAL A 46 9.67 8.90 1.72
N THR A 47 8.67 9.38 0.98
CA THR A 47 8.38 10.82 0.85
C THR A 47 8.01 11.41 2.21
N ASN A 48 7.18 10.71 2.99
CA ASN A 48 6.84 11.12 4.36
C ASN A 48 8.10 11.25 5.23
N ALA A 49 8.97 10.25 5.22
CA ALA A 49 10.21 10.27 5.98
C ALA A 49 11.14 11.42 5.54
N VAL A 50 11.43 11.53 4.23
CA VAL A 50 12.39 12.51 3.68
C VAL A 50 11.90 13.94 3.84
N LEU A 51 10.66 14.23 3.44
CA LEU A 51 10.16 15.61 3.40
C LEU A 51 9.72 16.13 4.77
N HIS A 52 9.20 15.27 5.65
CA HIS A 52 8.58 15.73 6.90
C HIS A 52 9.47 15.58 8.13
N THR A 53 10.54 14.77 8.06
CA THR A 53 11.47 14.64 9.18
C THR A 53 12.77 15.41 8.97
N GLY A 54 13.21 15.58 7.72
CA GLY A 54 14.53 16.14 7.41
C GLY A 54 15.69 15.31 7.95
N ARG A 55 15.45 14.04 8.31
CA ARG A 55 16.42 13.12 8.92
C ARG A 55 16.59 11.87 8.04
N PRO A 56 17.72 11.14 8.18
CA PRO A 56 17.88 9.85 7.53
C PRO A 56 16.81 8.86 7.97
N ALA A 57 16.48 7.93 7.06
CA ALA A 57 15.54 6.85 7.30
C ALA A 57 16.10 5.51 6.79
N VAL A 58 15.50 4.41 7.22
CA VAL A 58 15.82 3.07 6.77
C VAL A 58 14.56 2.43 6.20
N LEU A 59 14.62 2.09 4.91
CA LEU A 59 13.61 1.30 4.22
C LEU A 59 13.96 -0.18 4.37
N ARG A 60 13.04 -1.00 4.88
CA ARG A 60 13.16 -2.47 4.96
C ARG A 60 12.07 -3.11 4.12
N LEU A 61 12.44 -4.16 3.41
CA LEU A 61 11.54 -4.96 2.59
C LEU A 61 11.79 -6.44 2.87
N SER A 62 10.74 -7.18 3.20
CA SER A 62 10.74 -8.62 3.38
C SER A 62 9.82 -9.22 2.34
N LEU A 63 10.37 -10.10 1.50
CA LEU A 63 9.62 -10.80 0.46
C LEU A 63 9.46 -12.26 0.87
N PRO A 64 8.32 -12.89 0.54
CA PRO A 64 8.11 -14.31 0.77
C PRO A 64 9.10 -15.13 -0.07
N GLY A 65 9.46 -16.31 0.44
CA GLY A 65 10.26 -17.29 -0.31
C GLY A 65 9.47 -17.91 -1.46
N HIS A 66 10.17 -18.55 -2.39
CA HIS A 66 9.57 -19.18 -3.58
C HIS A 66 8.96 -20.57 -3.30
N ASP A 67 9.07 -21.05 -2.06
CA ASP A 67 8.82 -22.44 -1.68
C ASP A 67 7.46 -22.61 -0.98
N GLY A 68 6.40 -22.77 -1.77
CA GLY A 68 5.18 -23.51 -1.38
C GLY A 68 3.93 -22.71 -0.96
N ASP A 69 2.80 -23.04 -1.58
CA ASP A 69 1.36 -23.06 -1.21
C ASP A 69 0.83 -22.36 0.07
N GLY A 70 1.46 -21.28 0.52
CA GLY A 70 1.03 -20.48 1.66
C GLY A 70 0.93 -19.00 1.33
N GLU A 71 0.06 -18.29 2.05
CA GLU A 71 -0.10 -16.84 2.03
C GLU A 71 1.28 -16.15 1.97
N ALA A 72 1.57 -15.56 0.81
CA ALA A 72 2.85 -14.94 0.52
C ALA A 72 2.75 -13.45 0.86
N THR A 73 2.96 -13.11 2.13
CA THR A 73 2.91 -11.71 2.60
C THR A 73 4.23 -10.98 2.34
N VAL A 74 4.16 -9.84 1.67
CA VAL A 74 5.23 -8.86 1.53
C VAL A 74 5.14 -7.87 2.68
N ARG A 75 6.24 -7.62 3.40
CA ARG A 75 6.30 -6.60 4.46
C ARG A 75 7.23 -5.46 4.10
N LEU A 76 6.68 -4.25 4.17
CA LEU A 76 7.37 -2.98 3.97
C LEU A 76 7.47 -2.25 5.32
N GLU A 77 8.66 -1.75 5.65
CA GLU A 77 8.87 -0.91 6.83
C GLU A 77 9.72 0.30 6.50
N VAL A 78 9.38 1.45 7.07
CA VAL A 78 10.21 2.67 7.04
C VAL A 78 10.41 3.15 8.46
N ALA A 79 11.67 3.17 8.90
CA ALA A 79 12.07 3.68 10.20
C ALA A 79 12.77 5.03 10.04
N ASP A 80 12.37 6.02 10.84
CA ASP A 80 13.02 7.32 10.91
C ASP A 80 13.22 7.74 12.38
N SER A 81 14.04 8.76 12.61
CA SER A 81 14.36 9.24 13.96
C SER A 81 13.40 10.32 14.47
N SER A 82 12.18 10.40 13.94
CA SER A 82 11.15 11.31 14.45
C SER A 82 10.28 10.60 15.48
N GLU A 83 10.14 11.22 16.65
CA GLU A 83 9.28 10.77 17.75
C GLU A 83 7.80 11.12 17.54
N ARG A 84 7.46 11.82 16.45
CA ARG A 84 6.09 12.24 16.17
C ARG A 84 5.31 11.06 15.59
N ALA A 85 4.21 10.70 16.24
CA ALA A 85 3.26 9.74 15.71
C ALA A 85 2.85 10.09 14.27
N PRO A 86 2.70 9.09 13.38
CA PRO A 86 2.10 9.29 12.08
C PRO A 86 0.63 9.65 12.27
N VAL A 87 0.25 10.85 11.85
CA VAL A 87 -1.14 11.32 11.90
C VAL A 87 -1.72 11.26 10.49
N PRO A 88 -2.72 10.39 10.22
CA PRO A 88 -3.46 10.42 8.97
C PRO A 88 -4.07 11.81 8.80
N ARG A 89 -3.78 12.48 7.68
CA ARG A 89 -4.40 13.76 7.36
C ARG A 89 -5.39 13.52 6.23
N CYS A 90 -6.64 13.90 6.44
CA CYS A 90 -7.58 14.05 5.34
C CYS A 90 -7.12 15.25 4.51
N ALA A 91 -6.32 15.00 3.49
CA ALA A 91 -6.00 16.00 2.49
C ALA A 91 -7.29 16.30 1.71
N GLY A 92 -7.75 17.55 1.72
CA GLY A 92 -8.81 17.98 0.79
C GLY A 92 -8.36 17.77 -0.67
N ASP A 93 -9.31 17.79 -1.61
CA ASP A 93 -9.06 17.43 -3.01
C ASP A 93 -7.92 18.22 -3.69
N GLU A 94 -7.61 19.43 -3.20
CA GLU A 94 -6.55 20.31 -3.70
C GLU A 94 -5.23 20.24 -2.92
N ALA A 95 -5.17 19.51 -1.80
CA ALA A 95 -3.96 19.40 -0.99
C ALA A 95 -3.00 18.34 -1.56
N THR A 96 -1.82 18.80 -1.99
CA THR A 96 -0.72 17.95 -2.49
C THR A 96 -0.01 17.15 -1.39
N ASN A 97 -0.24 17.50 -0.12
CA ASN A 97 0.40 16.89 1.04
C ASN A 97 -0.65 16.25 1.97
N GLY A 98 -0.32 15.09 2.55
CA GLY A 98 -1.14 14.44 3.58
C GLY A 98 -1.86 13.14 3.16
N ARG A 99 -1.83 12.79 1.87
CA ARG A 99 -2.46 11.54 1.36
C ARG A 99 -1.69 10.27 1.71
N GLY A 100 -0.40 10.36 2.06
CA GLY A 100 0.47 9.18 2.16
C GLY A 100 -0.03 8.11 3.12
N LEU A 101 -0.53 8.48 4.31
CA LEU A 101 -1.10 7.49 5.25
C LEU A 101 -2.50 7.02 4.84
N ALA A 102 -3.30 7.85 4.18
CA ALA A 102 -4.58 7.43 3.63
C ALA A 102 -4.40 6.42 2.48
N LEU A 103 -3.34 6.56 1.68
CA LEU A 103 -2.97 5.58 0.66
C LEU A 103 -2.49 4.27 1.28
N VAL A 104 -1.73 4.33 2.37
CA VAL A 104 -1.34 3.12 3.13
C VAL A 104 -2.58 2.43 3.67
N ASP A 105 -3.50 3.18 4.29
CA ASP A 105 -4.73 2.65 4.86
C ASP A 105 -5.68 2.03 3.80
N GLY A 106 -5.75 2.62 2.61
CA GLY A 106 -6.61 2.13 1.54
C GLY A 106 -6.03 1.01 0.68
N LEU A 107 -4.71 0.76 0.73
CA LEU A 107 -4.04 -0.21 -0.16
C LEU A 107 -3.34 -1.36 0.56
N ALA A 108 -3.01 -1.21 1.85
CA ALA A 108 -2.39 -2.27 2.62
C ALA A 108 -3.43 -3.21 3.22
N ASP A 109 -3.14 -4.50 3.24
CA ASP A 109 -3.99 -5.48 3.95
C ASP A 109 -3.90 -5.29 5.45
N ARG A 110 -2.69 -4.97 5.93
CA ARG A 110 -2.42 -4.62 7.34
C ARG A 110 -1.37 -3.52 7.40
N TRP A 111 -1.50 -2.60 8.32
CA TRP A 111 -0.47 -1.60 8.58
C TRP A 111 -0.49 -1.12 10.02
N GLY A 112 0.58 -0.48 10.43
CA GLY A 112 0.67 0.13 11.74
C GLY A 112 1.95 0.92 11.92
N TRP A 113 2.18 1.36 13.14
CA TRP A 113 3.42 2.03 13.51
C TRP A 113 3.78 1.70 14.96
N SER A 114 5.06 1.86 15.29
CA SER A 114 5.58 1.67 16.63
C SER A 114 6.74 2.62 16.88
N VAL A 115 7.00 2.92 18.16
CA VAL A 115 8.26 3.56 18.56
C VAL A 115 9.39 2.55 18.37
N GLU A 116 10.48 2.96 17.72
CA GLU A 116 11.69 2.14 17.55
C GLU A 116 12.91 2.99 17.91
N GLY A 117 13.49 2.73 19.08
CA GLY A 117 14.55 3.58 19.64
C GLY A 117 14.08 5.02 19.86
N GLY A 118 14.92 6.01 19.56
CA GLY A 118 14.58 7.44 19.59
C GLY A 118 13.83 7.92 18.33
N GLY A 119 12.95 7.08 17.78
CA GLY A 119 12.30 7.31 16.50
C GLY A 119 11.04 6.47 16.35
N LYS A 120 10.55 6.35 15.12
CA LYS A 120 9.37 5.54 14.81
C LYS A 120 9.63 4.63 13.62
N ARG A 121 8.85 3.56 13.57
CA ARG A 121 8.71 2.67 12.43
C ARG A 121 7.27 2.71 11.97
N ILE A 122 7.05 2.93 10.67
CA ILE A 122 5.79 2.66 10.00
C ILE A 122 5.96 1.38 9.21
N TRP A 123 4.97 0.48 9.27
CA TRP A 123 5.00 -0.78 8.55
C TRP A 123 3.67 -1.04 7.86
N CYS A 124 3.72 -1.76 6.75
CA CYS A 124 2.54 -2.30 6.09
C CYS A 124 2.85 -3.67 5.46
N GLU A 125 1.81 -4.46 5.30
CA GLU A 125 1.83 -5.80 4.73
C GLU A 125 0.89 -5.86 3.55
N LEU A 126 1.32 -6.57 2.52
CA LEU A 126 0.54 -6.86 1.31
C LEU A 126 0.54 -8.37 1.10
N ASP A 127 -0.63 -8.96 1.05
CA ASP A 127 -0.81 -10.37 0.80
C ASP A 127 -0.83 -10.63 -0.70
N ARG A 128 0.04 -11.54 -1.13
CA ARG A 128 -0.01 -12.04 -2.50
C ARG A 128 -1.24 -12.94 -2.60
N CYS A 129 -2.34 -12.39 -3.09
CA CYS A 129 -3.50 -13.19 -3.45
C CYS A 129 -3.06 -14.22 -4.49
N ALA A 130 -2.87 -15.47 -4.07
CA ALA A 130 -2.72 -16.58 -4.98
C ALA A 130 -4.03 -16.64 -5.75
N ARG A 131 -4.06 -16.24 -7.02
CA ARG A 131 -5.24 -16.53 -7.84
C ARG A 131 -5.16 -18.02 -8.20
N PRO A 132 -6.07 -18.89 -7.73
CA PRO A 132 -6.40 -20.05 -8.54
C PRO A 132 -7.12 -19.49 -9.76
N TYR A 133 -6.41 -19.35 -10.89
CA TYR A 133 -7.10 -19.30 -12.17
C TYR A 133 -7.30 -20.74 -12.63
N GLU A 134 -8.27 -21.42 -12.02
CA GLU A 134 -8.86 -22.62 -12.61
C GLU A 134 -10.06 -22.21 -13.48
N GLU A 135 -9.82 -22.27 -14.79
CA GLU A 135 -10.70 -22.88 -15.78
C GLU A 135 -12.19 -22.48 -15.76
N THR A 136 -12.55 -21.45 -16.53
CA THR A 136 -13.83 -21.53 -17.25
C THR A 136 -13.53 -22.15 -18.61
N ALA A 137 -13.52 -23.49 -18.62
CA ALA A 137 -13.59 -24.27 -19.84
C ALA A 137 -14.77 -23.75 -20.67
N GLU A 138 -14.47 -23.20 -21.83
CA GLU A 138 -15.46 -22.89 -22.85
C GLU A 138 -16.15 -24.19 -23.28
N ARG A 139 -17.31 -24.47 -22.70
CA ARG A 139 -18.30 -25.40 -23.25
C ARG A 139 -19.66 -24.73 -23.28
N GLY A 140 -20.01 -24.27 -24.48
CA GLY A 140 -21.36 -24.42 -25.02
C GLY A 140 -22.22 -23.16 -25.14
N GLY A 141 -22.59 -22.86 -26.38
CA GLY A 141 -23.92 -22.32 -26.70
C GLY A 141 -23.96 -20.87 -27.16
N THR A 142 -23.70 -20.63 -28.45
CA THR A 142 -24.15 -19.41 -29.11
C THR A 142 -25.63 -19.55 -29.48
N ALA A 143 -26.50 -18.78 -28.81
CA ALA A 143 -27.87 -18.54 -29.25
C ALA A 143 -28.26 -17.07 -29.00
N ASP A 144 -28.32 -16.35 -30.13
CA ASP A 144 -29.30 -15.33 -30.53
C ASP A 144 -29.39 -13.94 -29.85
N ARG A 145 -29.68 -12.95 -30.71
CA ARG A 145 -29.74 -11.49 -30.51
C ARG A 145 -31.02 -11.02 -29.77
N GLY A 146 -30.92 -9.84 -29.12
CA GLY A 146 -31.94 -9.11 -28.30
C GLY A 146 -33.15 -8.53 -29.05
N PRO A 147 -33.72 -7.33 -28.71
CA PRO A 147 -33.31 -6.28 -27.74
C PRO A 147 -34.49 -5.61 -26.94
N LEU A 148 -34.20 -4.60 -26.09
CA LEU A 148 -35.13 -3.48 -25.76
C LEU A 148 -35.03 -2.96 -24.32
N ASP A 149 -36.10 -2.77 -23.55
CA ASP A 149 -36.55 -1.45 -23.10
C ASP A 149 -35.98 -0.76 -21.82
N ASP A 150 -36.26 0.55 -21.83
CA ASP A 150 -35.80 1.74 -21.09
C ASP A 150 -36.55 2.01 -19.76
N HIS A 151 -35.92 2.84 -18.91
CA HIS A 151 -36.45 3.85 -17.98
C HIS A 151 -36.12 3.70 -16.49
N GLY A 152 -35.53 4.75 -15.91
CA GLY A 152 -35.62 5.00 -14.46
C GLY A 152 -34.54 5.86 -13.84
N SER A 153 -34.62 7.18 -14.05
CA SER A 153 -33.95 8.23 -13.25
C SER A 153 -34.25 8.10 -11.75
N MET A 154 -33.25 8.36 -10.88
CA MET A 154 -33.39 9.27 -9.72
C MET A 154 -32.07 9.48 -8.97
N ALA A 155 -31.89 10.72 -8.54
CA ALA A 155 -30.76 11.25 -7.79
C ALA A 155 -30.63 10.68 -6.38
N GLY A 156 -29.41 10.72 -5.83
CA GLY A 156 -29.15 10.49 -4.42
C GLY A 156 -27.74 10.94 -4.03
N HIS A 157 -27.66 12.10 -3.37
CA HIS A 157 -26.47 12.54 -2.65
C HIS A 157 -26.12 11.53 -1.55
N GLY A 158 -24.84 11.21 -1.41
CA GLY A 158 -24.33 10.41 -0.29
C GLY A 158 -22.84 10.60 -0.18
N GLY A 159 -22.42 11.54 0.68
CA GLY A 159 -21.03 11.77 1.00
C GLY A 159 -20.37 10.47 1.45
N ALA A 160 -19.15 10.23 0.96
CA ALA A 160 -18.34 9.11 1.37
C ALA A 160 -18.03 9.26 2.87
N VAL A 161 -18.80 8.55 3.67
CA VAL A 161 -18.59 8.39 5.10
C VAL A 161 -17.35 7.52 5.25
N CYS A 162 -16.31 8.07 5.86
CA CYS A 162 -15.09 7.35 6.20
C CYS A 162 -15.46 6.24 7.19
N HIS A 163 -15.70 5.02 6.71
CA HIS A 163 -16.02 3.89 7.57
C HIS A 163 -14.72 3.31 8.13
N ALA A 164 -14.23 3.92 9.22
CA ALA A 164 -13.22 3.33 10.07
C ALA A 164 -13.85 2.20 10.88
N SER A 165 -13.98 1.00 10.29
CA SER A 165 -14.51 -0.16 11.01
C SER A 165 -13.79 -1.44 10.60
N ALA A 166 -12.55 -1.60 11.08
CA ALA A 166 -11.98 -2.90 11.42
C ALA A 166 -10.69 -2.71 12.24
N TYR A 167 -10.79 -2.22 13.48
CA TYR A 167 -9.63 -2.12 14.37
C TYR A 167 -9.98 -2.51 15.81
N GLU A 168 -10.25 -3.78 16.05
CA GLU A 168 -9.98 -4.36 17.36
C GLU A 168 -8.50 -4.72 17.40
N GLY A 169 -7.67 -3.88 18.04
CA GLY A 169 -6.32 -4.33 18.42
C GLY A 169 -5.22 -3.28 18.62
N PHE A 170 -5.34 -2.06 18.08
CA PHE A 170 -4.30 -1.04 18.27
C PHE A 170 -4.90 0.28 18.72
N ALA A 171 -4.65 0.61 19.99
CA ALA A 171 -5.06 1.84 20.64
C ALA A 171 -4.50 3.05 19.88
N PHE A 172 -5.40 3.85 19.32
CA PHE A 172 -5.10 5.23 18.95
C PHE A 172 -5.20 6.08 20.21
N GLU A 173 -4.06 6.37 20.86
CA GLU A 173 -4.02 7.46 21.83
C GLU A 173 -3.59 8.74 21.08
N VAL A 174 -4.61 9.54 20.75
CA VAL A 174 -4.44 10.92 20.32
C VAL A 174 -4.27 11.75 21.60
N VAL A 175 -3.12 12.41 21.77
CA VAL A 175 -2.96 13.48 22.76
C VAL A 175 -3.49 14.78 22.17
#